data_AF-A0A0M9DYZ8-F1
#
_entry.id   AF-A0A0M9DYZ8-F1
#
_cell.length_a   1.000
_cell.length_b   1.000
_cell.length_c   1.000
_cell.angle_alpha   90.00
_cell.angle_beta   90.00
_cell.angle_gamma   90.00
#
_symmetry.space_group_name_H-M   'P 1'
#
loop_
_entity.id
_entity.type
_entity.pdbx_description
1 polymer ?
#
loop_
_entity_poly.entity_id
_entity_poly.type
_entity_poly.pdbx_seq_one_letter_code
_entity_poly.pdbx_strand_id
1 'polypeptide(L)'
;YQYLVPDDFGNDFFPKTTPCPFLKNNNCSIYGYQPDSCRYYPHLHKDEFAARTIGVIENYEVCPIVFNVFERLKKELKKGRSCVKK
;
A
#
# COMPACT_ATOMS: atom_id res chain seq x y z
N TYR A 1 -16.23 3.79 16.11
CA TYR A 1 -16.07 2.47 15.46
C TYR A 1 -17.19 2.09 14.49
N GLN A 2 -17.97 3.03 13.92
CA GLN A 2 -19.07 2.69 13.02
C GLN A 2 -18.57 2.19 11.65
N TYR A 3 -17.53 2.82 11.09
CA TYR A 3 -17.05 2.58 9.72
C TYR A 3 -15.74 1.77 9.62
N LEU A 4 -14.97 1.74 10.71
CA LEU A 4 -13.66 1.09 10.78
C LEU A 4 -13.67 -0.04 11.82
N VAL A 5 -12.90 -1.08 11.55
CA VAL A 5 -12.55 -2.17 12.48
C VAL A 5 -11.08 -2.08 12.83
N PRO A 6 -10.70 -2.29 14.10
CA PRO A 6 -9.30 -2.41 14.45
C PRO A 6 -8.71 -3.68 13.82
N ASP A 7 -7.40 -3.67 13.60
CA ASP A 7 -6.63 -4.88 13.34
C ASP A 7 -6.57 -5.78 14.59
N ASP A 8 -6.05 -7.00 14.42
CA ASP A 8 -5.96 -8.00 15.50
C ASP A 8 -5.13 -7.51 16.69
N PHE A 9 -4.24 -6.54 16.48
CA PHE A 9 -3.35 -5.98 17.49
C PHE A 9 -3.82 -4.62 18.05
N GLY A 10 -4.93 -4.07 17.55
CA GLY A 10 -5.47 -2.77 17.95
C GLY A 10 -4.61 -1.55 17.57
N ASN A 11 -3.60 -1.74 16.71
CA ASN A 11 -2.66 -0.71 16.29
C ASN A 11 -3.11 0.02 15.02
N ASP A 12 -3.99 -0.61 14.25
CA ASP A 12 -4.43 -0.09 12.96
C ASP A 12 -5.94 -0.27 12.75
N PHE A 13 -6.48 0.36 11.70
CA PHE A 13 -7.89 0.35 11.37
C PHE A 13 -8.13 0.08 9.88
N PHE A 14 -9.06 -0.83 9.60
CA PHE A 14 -9.51 -1.16 8.26
C PHE A 14 -10.97 -0.77 8.02
N PRO A 15 -11.36 -0.43 6.77
CA PRO A 15 -12.76 -0.24 6.43
C PRO A 15 -13.57 -1.52 6.66
N LYS A 16 -14.76 -1.40 7.26
CA LYS A 16 -15.69 -2.54 7.41
C LYS A 16 -16.26 -3.04 6.09
N THR A 17 -16.35 -2.17 5.10
CA THR A 17 -16.96 -2.43 3.80
C THR A 17 -16.04 -2.00 2.68
N THR A 18 -16.11 -2.74 1.57
CA THR A 18 -15.39 -2.43 0.34
C THR A 18 -16.41 -2.12 -0.76
N PRO A 19 -16.29 -1.00 -1.49
CA PRO A 19 -15.28 0.04 -1.33
C PRO A 19 -15.44 0.84 -0.02
N CYS A 20 -14.34 1.44 0.45
CA CYS A 20 -14.33 2.26 1.67
C CYS A 20 -15.45 3.32 1.62
N PRO A 21 -16.25 3.50 2.69
CA PRO A 21 -17.38 4.43 2.69
C PRO A 21 -16.95 5.91 2.53
N PHE A 22 -15.67 6.21 2.72
CA PHE A 22 -15.11 7.54 2.53
C PHE A 22 -14.52 7.76 1.13
N LEU A 23 -14.53 6.76 0.25
CA LEU A 23 -14.03 6.90 -1.11
C LEU A 23 -15.07 7.61 -1.99
N LYS A 24 -14.72 8.79 -2.51
CA LYS A 24 -15.54 9.59 -3.46
C LYS A 24 -14.68 10.04 -4.63
N ASN A 25 -15.07 9.70 -5.86
CA ASN A 25 -14.35 10.07 -7.09
C ASN A 25 -12.83 9.77 -7.02
N ASN A 26 -12.47 8.58 -6.53
CA ASN A 26 -11.08 8.15 -6.29
C ASN A 26 -10.31 8.91 -5.21
N ASN A 27 -10.97 9.76 -4.42
CA ASN A 27 -10.37 10.53 -3.33
C ASN A 27 -11.02 10.18 -1.98
N CYS A 28 -10.23 10.32 -0.91
CA CYS A 28 -10.75 10.18 0.45
C CYS A 28 -11.54 11.44 0.85
N SER A 29 -12.78 11.30 1.31
CA SER A 29 -13.59 12.43 1.77
C SER A 29 -13.17 12.97 3.15
N ILE A 30 -12.29 12.27 3.87
CA ILE A 30 -11.86 12.59 5.23
C ILE A 30 -10.34 12.76 5.37
N TYR A 31 -9.65 13.33 4.36
CA TYR A 31 -8.19 13.48 4.36
C TYR A 31 -7.57 14.02 5.67
N GLY A 32 -8.24 14.96 6.35
CA GLY A 32 -7.79 15.52 7.64
C GLY A 32 -7.77 14.52 8.80
N TYR A 33 -8.56 13.46 8.71
CA TYR A 33 -8.74 12.43 9.75
C TYR A 33 -8.38 11.03 9.26
N GLN A 34 -7.68 10.94 8.12
CA GLN A 34 -7.26 9.67 7.55
C GLN A 34 -6.28 8.99 8.53
N PRO A 35 -6.49 7.70 8.86
CA PRO A 35 -5.54 6.96 9.68
C PRO A 35 -4.20 6.81 8.94
N ASP A 36 -3.11 6.67 9.69
CA ASP A 36 -1.75 6.58 9.13
C ASP A 36 -1.61 5.41 8.14
N SER A 37 -2.32 4.32 8.35
CA SER A 37 -2.38 3.21 7.41
C SER A 37 -2.87 3.60 6.02
N CYS A 38 -4.01 4.27 5.98
CA CYS A 38 -4.57 4.75 4.73
C CYS A 38 -3.70 5.88 4.15
N ARG A 39 -3.14 6.76 4.98
CA ARG A 39 -2.32 7.90 4.53
C ARG A 39 -1.03 7.45 3.86
N TYR A 40 -0.38 6.43 4.42
CA TYR A 40 0.93 6.01 3.95
C TYR A 40 0.90 4.79 3.02
N TYR A 41 -0.26 4.20 2.73
CA TYR A 41 -0.38 3.08 1.79
C TYR A 41 0.25 3.44 0.43
N PRO A 42 1.11 2.59 -0.17
CA PRO A 42 1.41 1.19 0.17
C PRO A 42 2.64 0.99 1.09
N HIS A 43 2.89 1.92 2.00
CA HIS A 43 3.91 1.87 3.06
C HIS A 43 5.35 1.73 2.57
N LEU A 44 5.69 2.48 1.52
CA LEU A 44 7.04 2.49 0.92
C LEU A 44 8.10 3.17 1.79
N HIS A 45 7.68 3.97 2.76
CA HIS A 45 8.56 4.63 3.72
C HIS A 45 9.04 3.68 4.84
N LYS A 46 8.35 2.56 5.06
CA LYS A 46 8.73 1.58 6.06
C LYS A 46 9.90 0.75 5.54
N ASP A 47 10.84 0.45 6.44
CA ASP A 47 11.96 -0.44 6.16
C ASP A 47 11.48 -1.87 5.84
N GLU A 48 12.44 -2.73 5.50
CA GLU A 48 12.22 -4.16 5.26
C GLU A 48 11.13 -4.45 4.21
N PHE A 49 11.06 -3.64 3.15
CA PHE A 49 10.10 -3.82 2.06
C PHE A 49 10.11 -5.26 1.50
N ALA A 50 11.30 -5.86 1.40
CA ALA A 50 11.49 -7.24 0.95
C ALA A 50 10.66 -8.26 1.76
N ALA A 51 10.55 -8.08 3.08
CA ALA A 51 9.79 -8.98 3.95
C ALA A 51 8.28 -8.91 3.70
N ARG A 52 7.78 -7.81 3.13
CA ARG A 52 6.36 -7.56 2.86
C ARG A 52 5.98 -7.72 1.38
N THR A 53 6.90 -8.24 0.57
CA THR A 53 6.72 -8.36 -0.88
C THR A 53 5.53 -9.25 -1.25
N ILE A 54 5.23 -10.29 -0.47
CA ILE A 54 4.08 -11.17 -0.72
C ILE A 54 2.78 -10.36 -0.71
N GLY A 55 2.53 -9.57 0.33
CA GLY A 55 1.33 -8.73 0.40
C GLY A 55 1.29 -7.66 -0.71
N VAL A 56 2.44 -7.14 -1.13
CA VAL A 56 2.52 -6.23 -2.28
C VAL A 56 2.12 -6.94 -3.58
N ILE A 57 2.53 -8.20 -3.77
CA ILE A 57 2.16 -9.01 -4.94
C ILE A 57 0.67 -9.32 -4.94
N GLU A 58 0.09 -9.68 -3.80
CA GLU A 58 -1.36 -9.91 -3.69
C GLU A 58 -2.18 -8.65 -4.04
N ASN A 59 -1.67 -7.47 -3.69
CA ASN A 59 -2.31 -6.20 -4.01
C ASN A 59 -1.96 -5.67 -5.41
N TYR A 60 -1.04 -6.31 -6.11
CA TYR A 60 -0.52 -5.84 -7.40
C TYR A 60 -1.60 -5.83 -8.49
N GLU A 61 -2.44 -6.86 -8.54
CA GLU A 61 -3.55 -6.95 -9.50
C GLU A 61 -4.78 -6.14 -9.08
N VAL A 62 -4.90 -5.83 -7.79
CA VAL A 62 -6.07 -5.15 -7.21
C VAL A 62 -5.93 -3.63 -7.28
N CYS A 63 -4.72 -3.10 -7.03
CA CYS A 63 -4.55 -1.68 -6.76
C CYS A 63 -3.61 -0.98 -7.78
N PRO A 64 -4.10 0.05 -8.51
CA PRO A 64 -3.28 0.76 -9.51
C PRO A 64 -2.00 1.40 -8.95
N ILE A 65 -2.02 1.89 -7.71
CA ILE A 65 -0.81 2.48 -7.10
C ILE A 65 0.26 1.41 -6.84
N VAL A 66 -0.15 0.22 -6.38
CA VAL A 66 0.76 -0.89 -6.11
C VAL A 66 1.38 -1.40 -7.40
N PHE A 67 0.56 -1.58 -8.45
CA PHE A 67 1.03 -1.91 -9.80
C PHE A 67 2.14 -0.96 -10.26
N ASN A 68 1.87 0.35 -10.24
CA ASN A 68 2.80 1.37 -10.74
C ASN A 68 4.12 1.40 -9.97
N VAL A 69 4.04 1.28 -8.64
CA VAL A 69 5.23 1.24 -7.78
C VAL A 69 6.07 0.01 -8.09
N PHE A 70 5.44 -1.16 -8.16
CA PHE A 70 6.14 -2.42 -8.36
C PHE A 70 6.75 -2.53 -9.77
N GLU A 71 6.07 -2.02 -10.80
CA GLU A 71 6.63 -1.94 -12.16
C GLU A 71 7.83 -1.00 -12.24
N ARG A 72 7.79 0.13 -11.54
CA ARG A 72 8.95 1.02 -11.43
C ARG A 72 10.11 0.32 -10.72
N LEU A 73 9.85 -0.39 -9.62
CA LEU A 73 10.85 -1.18 -8.91
C LEU A 73 11.51 -2.22 -9.83
N LYS A 74 10.73 -2.98 -10.61
CA LYS A 74 11.28 -3.93 -11.61
C LYS A 74 12.21 -3.26 -12.61
N LYS A 75 11.87 -2.06 -13.09
CA LYS A 75 12.72 -1.29 -14.01
C LYS A 75 14.04 -0.88 -13.35
N GLU A 76 14.00 -0.38 -12.12
CA GLU A 76 15.23 0.02 -11.40
C GLU A 76 16.13 -1.19 -11.09
N LEU A 77 15.56 -2.33 -10.67
CA LEU A 77 16.32 -3.56 -10.44
C LEU A 77 16.94 -4.12 -11.73
N LYS A 78 16.27 -3.98 -12.87
CA LYS A 78 16.84 -4.36 -14.18
C LYS A 78 18.07 -3.51 -14.53
N LYS A 79 18.07 -2.21 -14.22
CA LYS A 79 19.26 -1.34 -14.43
C LYS A 79 20.46 -1.79 -13.58
N GLY A 80 20.20 -2.24 -12.35
CA GLY A 80 21.24 -2.73 -11.43
C GLY A 80 21.91 -4.04 -11.88
N ARG A 81 21.31 -4.81 -12.79
CA ARG A 81 21.90 -6.06 -13.32
C ARG A 81 23.04 -5.83 -14.33
N SER A 82 23.29 -4.60 -14.76
CA SER A 82 24.46 -4.27 -15.60
C SER A 82 25.79 -4.25 -14.82
N CYS A 83 25.76 -4.32 -13.49
CA CYS A 83 26.95 -4.12 -12.64
C CYS A 83 27.35 -5.37 -11.82
N VAL A 84 26.94 -6.58 -12.22
CA VAL A 84 27.66 -7.79 -11.81
C VAL A 84 28.70 -8.11 -12.90
N LYS A 85 29.63 -7.18 -13.11
CA LYS A 85 30.96 -7.53 -13.60
C LYS A 85 31.81 -7.76 -12.34
N LYS A 86 31.79 -8.99 -11.84
CA LYS A 86 32.92 -9.55 -11.12
C LYS A 86 33.48 -10.66 -11.98
#